data_AF-A0A7C3ECJ3-F1
#
_entry.id   AF-A0A7C3ECJ3-F1
#
_cell.length_a   1.000
_cell.length_b   1.000
_cell.length_c   1.000
_cell.angle_alpha   90.00
_cell.angle_beta   90.00
_cell.angle_gamma   90.00
#
_symmetry.space_group_name_H-M   'P 1'
#
loop_
_entity.id
_entity.type
_entity.pdbx_description
1 polymer ?
#
loop_
_entity_poly.entity_id
_entity_poly.type
_entity_poly.pdbx_seq_one_letter_code
_entity_poly.pdbx_strand_id
1 'polypeptide(L)' 'MVLFIILFSLVTAPQVFAVLMIDTIAGNGTAGYFGDGGAATASRLYNPSGVSVDSAFSMILNQV' A
#
# COMPACT_ATOMS: atom_id res chain seq x y z
N MET A 1 -39.07 14.93 13.37
CA MET A 1 -38.45 15.56 12.17
C MET A 1 -36.92 15.54 12.25
N VAL A 2 -36.32 15.86 13.40
CA VAL A 2 -34.85 15.90 13.57
C VAL A 2 -34.18 14.50 13.57
N LEU A 3 -34.84 13.49 14.15
CA LEU A 3 -34.32 12.11 14.21
C LEU A 3 -34.22 11.41 12.84
N PHE A 4 -35.10 11.77 11.90
CA PHE A 4 -35.15 11.18 10.55
C PHE A 4 -34.04 11.72 9.63
N ILE A 5 -33.64 12.98 9.83
CA ILE A 5 -32.54 13.63 9.09
C ILE A 5 -31.18 13.02 9.47
N ILE A 6 -30.96 12.71 10.75
CA ILE A 6 -29.72 12.09 11.24
C ILE A 6 -29.57 10.66 10.69
N LEU A 7 -30.66 9.89 10.60
CA LEU A 7 -30.64 8.54 10.05
C LEU A 7 -30.39 8.52 8.54
N PHE A 8 -30.99 9.46 7.78
CA PHE A 8 -30.88 9.52 6.32
C PHE A 8 -29.50 10.05 5.85
N SER A 9 -28.87 10.93 6.64
CA SER A 9 -27.55 11.49 6.33
C SER A 9 -26.38 10.53 6.62
N LEU A 10 -26.58 9.50 7.45
CA LEU A 10 -25.54 8.52 7.81
C LEU A 10 -25.38 7.38 6.79
N VAL A 11 -26.40 7.15 5.95
CA VAL A 11 -26.41 6.09 4.92
C VAL A 11 -25.78 6.53 3.59
N THR A 12 -25.58 7.83 3.36
CA THR A 12 -25.16 8.39 2.07
C THR A 12 -23.69 8.81 1.98
N ALA A 13 -22.95 8.81 3.10
CA ALA A 13 -21.52 9.11 3.08
C ALA A 13 -20.73 7.86 2.64
N PRO A 14 -19.95 7.92 1.54
CA PRO A 14 -19.05 6.83 1.18
C PRO A 14 -18.01 6.68 2.29
N GLN A 15 -18.14 5.63 3.10
CA GLN A 15 -17.13 5.27 4.07
C GLN A 15 -15.96 4.70 3.27
N VAL A 16 -14.91 5.49 3.03
CA VAL A 16 -13.65 4.98 2.49
C VAL A 16 -13.02 4.16 3.60
N PHE A 17 -13.32 2.86 3.63
CA PHE A 17 -12.64 1.94 4.51
C PHE A 17 -11.23 1.75 3.94
N ALA A 18 -10.22 2.29 4.63
CA ALA A 18 -8.84 1.97 4.35
C ALA A 18 -8.63 0.49 4.69
N VAL A 19 -8.71 -0.38 3.68
CA VAL A 19 -8.24 -1.76 3.82
C VAL A 19 -6.74 -1.67 3.96
N LEU A 20 -6.21 -2.14 5.10
CA LEU A 20 -4.77 -2.33 5.24
C LEU A 20 -4.35 -3.41 4.23
N MET A 21 -3.68 -2.98 3.16
CA MET A 21 -3.13 -3.87 2.14
C MET A 21 -1.66 -4.13 2.44
N ILE A 22 -1.28 -5.40 2.46
CA ILE A 22 0.11 -5.86 2.53
C ILE A 22 0.47 -6.38 1.14
N ASP A 23 1.54 -5.86 0.55
CA ASP A 23 2.03 -6.28 -0.75
C ASP A 23 3.52 -6.67 -0.69
N THR A 24 3.94 -7.55 -1.60
CA THR A 24 5.33 -8.01 -1.71
C THR A 24 6.02 -7.27 -2.83
N ILE A 25 6.95 -6.37 -2.48
CA ILE A 25 7.69 -5.55 -3.46
C ILE A 25 9.06 -6.14 -3.84
N ALA A 26 9.58 -7.09 -3.05
CA ALA A 26 10.84 -7.77 -3.31
C ALA A 26 10.89 -9.17 -2.68
N GLY A 27 11.51 -10.11 -3.38
CA GLY A 27 11.70 -11.49 -2.92
C GLY A 27 10.61 -12.45 -3.37
N ASN A 28 10.99 -13.71 -3.58
CA ASN A 28 10.10 -14.81 -3.96
C ASN A 28 9.99 -15.93 -2.90
N GLY A 29 10.50 -15.68 -1.68
CA GLY A 29 10.50 -16.65 -0.58
C GLY A 29 11.63 -17.69 -0.61
N THR A 30 12.48 -17.71 -1.64
CA THR A 30 13.69 -18.56 -1.68
C THR A 30 14.93 -17.75 -1.29
N ALA A 31 15.72 -18.26 -0.35
CA ALA A 31 16.99 -17.64 0.04
C ALA A 31 18.05 -17.72 -1.08
N GLY A 32 18.84 -16.65 -1.27
CA GLY A 32 19.94 -16.63 -2.23
C GLY A 32 20.35 -15.22 -2.66
N TYR A 33 21.18 -15.15 -3.70
CA TYR A 33 21.68 -13.92 -4.34
C TYR A 33 21.39 -14.00 -5.84
N PHE A 34 20.17 -13.65 -6.24
CA PHE A 34 19.73 -13.76 -7.63
C PHE A 34 18.65 -12.72 -7.94
N GLY A 35 18.66 -12.17 -9.16
CA GLY A 35 17.61 -11.27 -9.66
C GLY A 35 18.09 -9.90 -10.13
N ASP A 36 19.40 -9.63 -10.12
CA ASP A 36 19.96 -8.36 -10.61
C ASP A 36 19.56 -8.11 -12.08
N GLY A 37 19.13 -6.88 -12.36
CA GLY A 37 18.61 -6.48 -13.68
C GLY A 37 17.23 -7.03 -14.02
N GLY A 38 16.62 -7.86 -13.16
CA GLY A 38 15.27 -8.40 -13.32
C GLY A 38 14.24 -7.73 -12.41
N ALA A 39 13.02 -8.29 -12.39
CA ALA A 39 11.96 -7.82 -11.50
C ALA A 39 12.31 -8.12 -10.03
N ALA A 40 12.17 -7.12 -9.16
CA ALA A 40 12.50 -7.24 -7.73
C ALA A 40 11.68 -8.33 -7.03
N THR A 41 10.42 -8.53 -7.40
CA THR A 41 9.54 -9.59 -6.88
C THR A 41 9.98 -11.00 -7.27
N ALA A 42 10.80 -11.15 -8.31
CA ALA A 42 11.38 -12.44 -8.70
C ALA A 42 12.74 -12.72 -8.02
N SER A 43 13.31 -11.74 -7.32
CA SER A 43 14.61 -11.87 -6.67
C SER A 43 14.61 -12.90 -5.52
N ARG A 44 15.80 -13.40 -5.19
CA ARG A 44 16.06 -14.21 -4.00
C ARG A 44 16.81 -13.35 -3.00
N LEU A 45 16.34 -13.33 -1.76
CA LEU A 45 16.94 -12.55 -0.67
C LEU A 45 17.43 -13.52 0.40
N TYR A 46 18.72 -13.51 0.72
CA TYR A 46 19.29 -14.46 1.68
C TYR A 46 18.98 -14.13 3.14
N ASN A 47 19.12 -12.86 3.55
CA ASN A 47 18.83 -12.42 4.91
C ASN A 47 18.57 -10.89 4.96
N PRO A 48 17.42 -10.41 4.47
CA PRO A 48 17.11 -8.98 4.50
C PRO A 48 16.95 -8.50 5.95
N SER A 49 17.76 -7.51 6.35
CA SER A 49 17.79 -7.00 7.74
C SER A 49 17.46 -5.51 7.86
N GLY A 50 17.30 -4.81 6.74
CA GLY A 50 16.99 -3.39 6.72
C GLY A 50 16.34 -2.99 5.40
N VAL A 51 15.58 -1.91 5.46
CA VAL A 51 14.95 -1.26 4.30
C VAL A 51 15.22 0.23 4.40
N SER A 52 15.51 0.86 3.26
CA SER A 52 15.56 2.30 3.12
C SER A 52 14.62 2.66 1.98
N VAL A 53 13.87 3.73 2.16
CA VAL A 53 13.02 4.32 1.14
C VAL A 53 13.60 5.67 0.79
N ASP A 54 13.76 5.94 -0.51
CA ASP A 54 14.09 7.29 -0.94
C ASP A 54 12.83 8.16 -0.83
N SER A 55 13.01 9.41 -0.42
CA SER A 55 11.97 10.43 -0.37
C SER A 55 11.65 10.98 -1.76
N ALA A 56 11.54 10.10 -2.77
CA ALA A 56 11.03 10.48 -4.08
C ALA A 56 9.57 10.93 -3.89
N PHE A 57 9.43 12.25 -3.88
CA PHE A 57 8.37 13.00 -3.21
C PHE A 57 6.98 12.69 -3.76
N SER A 58 6.12 12.22 -2.85
CA SER A 58 4.72 12.59 -2.66
C SER A 58 4.32 13.92 -3.33
N MET A 59 3.91 13.90 -4.60
CA MET A 59 3.44 15.11 -5.29
C MET A 59 2.39 14.84 -6.38
N ILE A 60 1.38 14.00 -6.09
CA ILE A 60 0.09 14.05 -6.81
C ILE A 60 -1.03 13.85 -5.80
N LEU A 61 -1.31 14.87 -4.99
CA LEU A 61 -2.63 15.10 -4.41
C LEU A 61 -2.90 16.61 -4.40
N ASN A 62 -2.71 17.22 -5.59
CA ASN A 62 -3.58 18.31 -6.00
C ASN A 62 -4.40 17.76 -7.16
N GLN A 63 -5.49 17.08 -6.84
CA GLN A 63 -6.57 16.85 -7.79
C GLN A 63 -7.69 17.81 -7.37
N VAL A 64 -8.12 18.58 -8.37
CA VAL A 64 -9.08 19.69 -8.37
C VAL A 64 -10.35 19.41 -7.57
#